data_AF-A0A814X5E2-F1
#
_entry.id   AF-A0A814X5E2-F1
#
_cell.length_a   1.000
_cell.length_b   1.000
_cell.length_c   1.000
_cell.angle_alpha   90.00
_cell.angle_beta   90.00
_cell.angle_gamma   90.00
#
_symmetry.space_group_name_H-M   'P 1'
#
loop_
_entity.id
_entity.type
_entity.pdbx_description
1 polymer ?
#
loop_
_entity_poly.entity_id
_entity_poly.type
_entity_poly.pdbx_seq_one_letter_code
_entity_poly.pdbx_strand_id
1 'polypeptide(L)'
;MTTSVSSHNQDEVQSIQRQIYEKKTSILDSTRRMLGLINESEVVGNNTAAELLEQREKLENIEKRCDGIDNNLVDAQRNLNKLGSVFGGIKNYFSPPKSTFPKSISQPQIAAKKKPTPTLQAAATAADTRPTNTKVDTDTYFGKSRSTMDDMERETEDGLHDIHQGVNRLKYLAMQMNQELESQKPLTDRLAGKLEVLDNEVKKKNTHMKSILLR
;
A
#
# COMPACT_ATOMS: atom_id res chain seq x y z
N MET A 1 41.26 48.85 40.45
CA MET A 1 39.81 48.71 40.14
C MET A 1 39.54 48.18 38.72
N THR A 2 40.52 48.14 37.82
CA THR A 2 40.35 47.64 36.44
C THR A 2 40.33 46.11 36.32
N THR A 3 40.97 45.38 37.24
CA THR A 3 41.06 43.91 37.20
C THR A 3 39.73 43.21 37.49
N SER A 4 38.90 43.77 38.39
CA SER A 4 37.61 43.17 38.78
C SER A 4 36.51 43.30 37.72
N VAL A 5 36.58 44.33 36.88
CA VAL A 5 35.63 44.50 35.76
C VAL A 5 36.02 43.57 34.61
N SER A 6 37.32 43.35 34.38
CA SER A 6 37.80 42.46 33.32
C SER A 6 37.46 40.99 33.58
N SER A 7 37.46 40.53 34.83
CA SER A 7 37.09 39.15 35.17
C SER A 7 35.59 38.87 34.99
N HIS A 8 34.73 39.81 35.41
CA HIS A 8 33.27 39.68 35.26
C HIS A 8 32.84 39.55 33.79
N ASN A 9 33.44 40.35 32.91
CA ASN A 9 33.19 40.27 31.46
C ASN A 9 33.69 38.94 30.85
N GLN A 10 34.79 38.37 31.38
CA GLN A 10 35.30 37.07 30.91
C GLN A 10 34.39 35.92 31.33
N ASP A 11 33.86 35.94 32.55
CA ASP A 11 32.94 34.91 33.06
C ASP A 11 31.60 34.91 32.28
N GLU A 12 31.07 36.10 31.97
CA GLU A 12 29.85 36.23 31.18
C GLU A 12 30.03 35.67 29.76
N VAL A 13 31.13 36.01 29.09
CA VAL A 13 31.46 35.49 27.74
C VAL A 13 31.60 33.97 27.74
N GLN A 14 32.23 33.38 28.77
CA GLN A 14 32.34 31.92 28.90
C GLN A 14 30.98 31.26 29.12
N SER A 15 30.12 31.88 29.95
CA SER A 15 28.78 31.36 30.20
C SER A 15 27.91 31.35 28.93
N ILE A 16 28.03 32.40 28.11
CA ILE A 16 27.32 32.52 26.83
C ILE A 16 27.83 31.47 25.83
N GLN A 17 29.16 31.29 25.72
CA GLN A 17 29.75 30.28 24.84
C GLN A 17 29.29 28.87 25.19
N ARG A 18 29.22 28.55 26.49
CA ARG A 18 28.69 27.27 26.97
C ARG A 18 27.23 27.06 26.57
N GLN A 19 26.38 28.08 26.77
CA GLN A 19 24.97 28.02 26.36
C GLN A 19 24.81 27.82 24.86
N ILE A 20 25.64 28.48 24.04
CA ILE A 20 25.63 28.30 22.58
C ILE A 20 25.99 26.85 22.23
N TYR A 21 27.03 26.30 22.84
CA TYR A 21 27.46 24.92 22.60
C TYR A 21 26.36 23.90 22.95
N GLU A 22 25.74 24.06 24.12
CA GLU A 22 24.65 23.20 24.59
C GLU A 22 23.45 23.26 23.63
N LYS A 23 23.08 24.47 23.18
CA LYS A 23 22.00 24.64 22.19
C LYS A 23 22.32 23.99 20.84
N LYS A 24 23.53 24.19 20.31
CA LYS A 24 23.96 23.58 19.04
C LYS A 24 23.90 22.05 19.10
N THR A 25 24.45 21.46 20.17
CA THR A 25 24.41 20.01 20.39
C THR A 25 22.96 19.51 20.43
N SER A 26 22.08 20.18 21.17
CA SER A 26 20.67 19.82 21.27
C SER A 26 19.94 19.88 19.92
N ILE A 27 20.21 20.90 19.10
CA ILE A 27 19.64 21.03 17.75
C ILE A 27 20.14 19.91 16.84
N LEU A 28 21.43 19.61 16.87
CA LEU A 28 22.01 18.54 16.07
C LEU A 28 21.40 17.17 16.43
N ASP A 29 21.30 16.87 17.73
CA ASP A 29 20.68 15.64 18.20
C ASP A 29 19.19 15.56 17.85
N SER A 30 18.48 16.70 17.88
CA SER A 30 17.11 16.78 17.39
C SER A 30 17.01 16.48 15.89
N THR A 31 17.91 17.05 15.09
CA THR A 31 17.98 16.86 13.64
C THR A 31 18.22 15.40 13.28
N ARG A 32 19.18 14.74 13.92
CA ARG A 32 19.46 13.32 13.73
C ARG A 32 18.25 12.44 14.09
N ARG A 33 17.56 12.75 15.20
CA ARG A 33 16.32 12.02 15.58
C ARG A 33 15.21 12.23 14.56
N MET A 34 15.00 13.45 14.09
CA MET A 34 13.97 13.75 13.08
C MET A 34 14.24 13.00 11.77
N LEU A 35 15.49 12.94 11.32
CA LEU A 35 15.87 12.15 10.14
C LEU A 35 15.54 10.66 10.32
N GLY A 36 15.84 10.09 11.48
CA GLY A 36 15.46 8.72 11.81
C GLY A 36 13.94 8.49 11.71
N LEU A 37 13.17 9.38 12.32
CA LEU A 37 11.70 9.31 12.31
C LEU A 37 11.11 9.45 10.89
N ILE A 38 11.69 10.32 10.07
CA ILE A 38 11.25 10.51 8.67
C ILE A 38 11.51 9.24 7.86
N ASN A 39 12.69 8.64 7.99
CA ASN A 39 13.02 7.41 7.29
C ASN A 39 12.14 6.24 7.74
N GLU A 40 11.88 6.11 9.04
CA GLU A 40 10.95 5.12 9.58
C GLU A 40 9.53 5.36 9.06
N SER A 41 9.07 6.61 9.07
CA SER A 41 7.75 6.99 8.53
C SER A 41 7.63 6.70 7.04
N GLU A 42 8.72 6.85 6.27
CA GLU A 42 8.75 6.57 4.83
C GLU A 42 8.60 5.07 4.57
N VAL A 43 9.28 4.23 5.35
CA VAL A 43 9.13 2.77 5.27
C VAL A 43 7.70 2.35 5.60
N VAL A 44 7.15 2.85 6.70
CA VAL A 44 5.76 2.56 7.09
C VAL A 44 4.78 3.04 6.02
N GLY A 45 4.94 4.27 5.54
CA GLY A 45 4.11 4.87 4.49
C GLY A 45 4.16 4.10 3.18
N ASN A 46 5.34 3.64 2.74
CA ASN A 46 5.49 2.81 1.55
C ASN A 46 4.76 1.46 1.69
N ASN A 47 4.90 0.81 2.85
CA ASN A 47 4.21 -0.45 3.12
C ASN A 47 2.68 -0.25 3.14
N THR A 48 2.20 0.84 3.75
CA THR A 48 0.77 1.19 3.75
C THR A 48 0.27 1.47 2.35
N ALA A 49 1.01 2.22 1.53
CA ALA A 49 0.64 2.48 0.14
C ALA A 49 0.56 1.19 -0.68
N ALA A 50 1.49 0.25 -0.49
CA ALA A 50 1.46 -1.05 -1.15
C ALA A 50 0.22 -1.87 -0.74
N GLU A 51 -0.10 -1.89 0.56
CA GLU A 51 -1.29 -2.59 1.07
C GLU A 51 -2.58 -1.98 0.50
N LEU A 52 -2.67 -0.65 0.38
CA LEU A 52 -3.83 0.00 -0.25
C LEU A 52 -4.02 -0.47 -1.70
N LEU A 53 -2.94 -0.57 -2.49
CA LEU A 53 -3.01 -1.10 -3.85
C LEU A 53 -3.46 -2.57 -3.88
N GLU A 54 -2.96 -3.40 -2.96
CA GLU A 54 -3.41 -4.79 -2.83
C GLU A 54 -4.89 -4.89 -2.45
N GLN A 55 -5.36 -4.04 -1.54
CA GLN A 55 -6.77 -3.96 -1.16
C GLN A 55 -7.66 -3.58 -2.34
N ARG A 56 -7.20 -2.65 -3.19
CA ARG A 56 -7.91 -2.32 -4.43
C ARG A 56 -8.08 -3.55 -5.32
N GLU A 57 -7.02 -4.30 -5.56
CA GLU A 57 -7.08 -5.52 -6.38
C GLU A 57 -8.06 -6.54 -5.77
N LYS A 58 -8.03 -6.71 -4.45
CA LYS A 58 -9.00 -7.56 -3.74
C LYS A 58 -10.44 -7.09 -3.97
N LEU A 59 -10.73 -5.80 -3.85
CA LEU A 59 -12.07 -5.25 -4.09
C LEU A 59 -12.54 -5.49 -5.53
N GLU A 60 -11.67 -5.24 -6.51
CA GLU A 60 -11.98 -5.49 -7.93
C GLU A 60 -12.21 -6.99 -8.22
N ASN A 61 -11.45 -7.87 -7.56
CA ASN A 61 -11.63 -9.30 -7.68
C ASN A 61 -12.92 -9.79 -7.03
N ILE A 62 -13.33 -9.24 -5.88
CA ILE A 62 -14.61 -9.57 -5.26
C ILE A 62 -15.76 -9.10 -6.14
N GLU A 63 -15.66 -7.91 -6.74
CA GLU A 63 -16.67 -7.41 -7.66
C GLU A 63 -16.85 -8.35 -8.87
N LYS A 64 -15.76 -8.76 -9.52
CA LYS A 64 -15.81 -9.74 -10.63
C LYS A 64 -16.45 -11.05 -10.21
N ARG A 65 -16.15 -11.53 -8.99
CA ARG A 65 -16.76 -12.74 -8.43
C ARG A 65 -18.25 -12.56 -8.19
N CYS A 66 -18.67 -11.39 -7.69
CA CYS A 66 -20.07 -11.06 -7.49
C CYS A 66 -20.86 -11.12 -8.81
N ASP A 67 -20.31 -10.51 -9.87
CA ASP A 67 -20.91 -10.54 -11.20
C ASP A 67 -20.96 -11.98 -11.78
N GLY A 68 -19.93 -12.79 -11.50
CA GLY A 68 -19.93 -14.21 -11.89
C GLY A 68 -21.00 -15.04 -11.18
N ILE A 69 -21.23 -14.81 -9.87
CA ILE A 69 -22.27 -15.51 -9.12
C ILE A 69 -23.65 -15.06 -9.62
N ASP A 70 -23.86 -13.76 -9.86
CA ASP A 70 -25.13 -13.26 -10.39
C ASP A 70 -25.51 -13.93 -11.72
N ASN A 71 -24.57 -14.01 -12.66
CA ASN A 71 -24.77 -14.74 -13.92
C ASN A 71 -25.10 -16.22 -13.70
N ASN A 72 -24.38 -16.89 -12.79
CA ASN A 72 -24.66 -18.28 -12.43
C ASN A 72 -26.07 -18.46 -11.83
N LEU A 73 -26.55 -17.51 -11.03
CA LEU A 73 -27.90 -17.53 -10.45
C LEU A 73 -28.98 -17.35 -11.52
N VAL A 74 -28.74 -16.50 -12.52
CA VAL A 74 -29.62 -16.33 -13.68
C VAL A 74 -29.74 -17.64 -14.46
N ASP A 75 -28.63 -18.31 -14.73
CA ASP A 75 -28.63 -19.60 -15.43
C ASP A 75 -29.25 -20.72 -14.59
N ALA A 76 -28.97 -20.75 -13.29
CA ALA A 76 -29.63 -21.65 -12.36
C ALA A 76 -31.15 -21.46 -12.38
N GLN A 77 -31.66 -20.21 -12.41
CA GLN A 77 -33.09 -19.94 -12.53
C GLN A 77 -33.67 -20.48 -13.85
N ARG A 78 -32.99 -20.27 -14.98
CA ARG A 78 -33.43 -20.80 -16.28
C ARG A 78 -33.52 -22.32 -16.26
N ASN A 79 -32.55 -22.99 -15.64
CA ASN A 79 -32.54 -24.44 -15.50
C ASN A 79 -33.62 -24.94 -14.54
N LEU A 80 -33.85 -24.27 -13.40
CA LEU A 80 -34.95 -24.58 -12.48
C LEU A 80 -36.32 -24.40 -13.15
N ASN A 81 -36.50 -23.34 -13.94
CA ASN A 81 -37.73 -23.12 -14.72
C ASN A 81 -38.00 -24.26 -15.72
N LYS A 82 -36.94 -24.80 -16.35
CA LYS A 82 -37.07 -25.97 -17.23
C LYS A 82 -37.48 -27.22 -16.45
N LEU A 83 -36.92 -27.46 -15.26
CA LEU A 83 -37.24 -28.62 -14.42
C LEU A 83 -38.68 -28.56 -13.86
N GLY A 84 -39.17 -27.37 -13.49
CA GLY A 84 -40.57 -27.17 -13.10
C GLY A 84 -41.56 -27.55 -14.21
N SER A 85 -41.18 -27.47 -15.48
CA SER A 85 -42.03 -27.83 -16.62
C SER A 85 -42.12 -29.33 -16.90
N VAL A 86 -41.18 -30.15 -16.42
CA VAL A 86 -41.17 -31.61 -16.69
C VAL A 86 -42.11 -32.36 -15.76
N PHE A 87 -42.38 -31.85 -14.55
CA PHE A 87 -43.32 -32.46 -13.61
C PHE A 87 -44.81 -32.25 -13.96
N GLY A 88 -45.12 -31.31 -14.87
CA GLY A 88 -46.48 -31.14 -15.42
C GLY A 88 -46.78 -32.01 -16.65
N GLY A 89 -45.77 -32.67 -17.21
CA GLY A 89 -45.87 -33.40 -18.49
C GLY A 89 -46.47 -34.80 -18.41
N ILE A 90 -46.72 -35.33 -17.21
CA ILE A 90 -47.22 -36.71 -17.05
C ILE A 90 -48.73 -36.86 -17.32
N LYS A 91 -49.47 -35.76 -17.51
CA LYS A 91 -50.89 -35.84 -17.89
C LYS A 91 -51.14 -36.00 -19.40
N ASN A 92 -50.09 -36.08 -20.22
CA ASN A 92 -50.22 -36.30 -21.67
C ASN A 92 -49.75 -37.67 -22.18
N TYR A 93 -49.58 -38.65 -21.29
CA TYR A 93 -49.22 -40.03 -21.64
C TYR A 93 -50.39 -40.90 -22.19
N PHE A 94 -51.55 -40.30 -22.50
CA PHE A 94 -52.69 -40.98 -23.15
C PHE A 94 -52.69 -40.80 -24.69
N SER A 95 -51.53 -40.75 -25.33
CA SER A 95 -51.43 -40.85 -26.79
C SER A 95 -50.14 -41.59 -27.20
N PRO A 96 -50.23 -42.61 -28.07
CA PRO A 96 -49.12 -43.52 -28.37
C PRO A 96 -48.03 -42.84 -29.23
N PRO A 97 -46.75 -43.28 -29.10
CA PRO A 97 -45.60 -42.60 -29.70
C PRO A 97 -45.41 -42.99 -31.17
N LYS A 98 -44.98 -42.03 -32.00
CA LYS A 98 -44.27 -42.32 -33.25
C LYS A 98 -42.78 -42.12 -33.03
N SER A 99 -42.02 -43.17 -33.33
CA SER A 99 -40.57 -43.25 -33.22
C SER A 99 -39.88 -42.29 -34.18
N THR A 100 -38.72 -41.76 -33.77
CA THR A 100 -37.49 -41.64 -34.58
C THR A 100 -36.37 -41.05 -33.72
N PHE A 101 -35.32 -41.83 -33.53
CA PHE A 101 -33.93 -41.39 -33.28
C PHE A 101 -33.05 -42.12 -34.32
N PRO A 102 -31.75 -41.81 -34.53
CA PRO A 102 -30.87 -40.82 -33.87
C PRO A 102 -29.97 -40.03 -34.87
N LYS A 103 -29.19 -39.05 -34.36
CA LYS A 103 -27.74 -38.99 -34.66
C LYS A 103 -26.95 -38.07 -33.72
N SER A 104 -25.88 -38.67 -33.18
CA SER A 104 -24.67 -38.12 -32.59
C SER A 104 -24.05 -36.98 -33.43
N ILE A 105 -23.34 -36.04 -32.77
CA ILE A 105 -21.99 -35.57 -33.13
C ILE A 105 -21.39 -34.73 -31.96
N SER A 106 -20.38 -35.34 -31.35
CA SER A 106 -19.02 -34.84 -31.01
C SER A 106 -18.76 -33.41 -30.52
N GLN A 107 -18.13 -33.38 -29.34
CA GLN A 107 -17.19 -32.40 -28.78
C GLN A 107 -16.01 -32.10 -29.73
N PRO A 108 -15.37 -30.91 -29.62
CA PRO A 108 -13.91 -30.94 -29.47
C PRO A 108 -13.34 -29.98 -28.40
N GLN A 109 -12.28 -30.48 -27.78
CA GLN A 109 -11.35 -29.82 -26.87
C GLN A 109 -10.34 -28.94 -27.63
N ILE A 110 -9.91 -27.82 -27.05
CA ILE A 110 -8.65 -27.11 -27.37
C ILE A 110 -8.11 -26.58 -26.03
N ALA A 111 -7.18 -27.27 -25.37
CA ALA A 111 -5.73 -27.27 -25.57
C ALA A 111 -5.05 -25.95 -25.16
N ALA A 112 -4.32 -26.05 -24.05
CA ALA A 112 -3.44 -25.06 -23.44
C ALA A 112 -2.34 -24.56 -24.37
N LYS A 113 -1.89 -23.31 -24.19
CA LYS A 113 -0.51 -22.87 -24.50
C LYS A 113 -0.06 -21.74 -23.56
N LYS A 114 1.01 -22.04 -22.84
CA LYS A 114 1.87 -21.14 -22.03
C LYS A 114 2.49 -20.04 -22.91
N LYS A 115 2.76 -18.87 -22.31
CA LYS A 115 3.87 -17.99 -22.72
C LYS A 115 4.62 -17.46 -21.50
N PRO A 116 5.93 -17.18 -21.65
CA PRO A 116 6.87 -17.01 -20.54
C PRO A 116 7.10 -15.54 -20.15
N THR A 117 7.64 -15.40 -18.94
CA THR A 117 8.32 -14.27 -18.31
C THR A 117 9.32 -13.54 -19.22
N PRO A 118 9.54 -12.24 -18.94
CA PRO A 118 10.86 -11.65 -19.01
C PRO A 118 11.30 -11.14 -17.62
N THR A 119 12.42 -11.71 -17.19
CA THR A 119 13.28 -11.28 -16.08
C THR A 119 13.90 -9.92 -16.42
N LEU A 120 13.81 -8.95 -15.51
CA LEU A 120 14.69 -7.79 -15.50
C LEU A 120 15.77 -8.04 -14.44
N GLN A 121 16.99 -8.23 -14.92
CA GLN A 121 18.20 -8.37 -14.12
C GLN A 121 19.17 -7.26 -14.54
N ALA A 122 20.04 -6.90 -13.59
CA ALA A 122 21.22 -6.03 -13.70
C ALA A 122 21.01 -4.53 -13.46
N ALA A 123 21.51 -4.05 -12.32
CA ALA A 123 22.81 -3.38 -12.30
C ALA A 123 23.33 -3.31 -10.86
N ALA A 124 24.29 -4.19 -10.55
CA ALA A 124 25.24 -3.96 -9.47
C ALA A 124 26.39 -3.15 -10.07
N THR A 125 26.74 -2.02 -9.45
CA THR A 125 28.03 -1.38 -9.65
C THR A 125 28.63 -1.06 -8.29
N ALA A 126 29.70 -1.79 -8.00
CA ALA A 126 30.69 -1.49 -6.99
C ALA A 126 31.47 -0.22 -7.36
N ALA A 127 31.80 0.60 -6.37
CA ALA A 127 32.99 1.46 -6.31
C ALA A 127 33.12 1.89 -4.84
N ASP A 128 34.01 1.29 -4.06
CA ASP A 128 35.47 1.57 -4.01
C ASP A 128 35.79 2.81 -3.14
N THR A 129 36.19 2.47 -1.92
CA THR A 129 37.27 3.01 -1.10
C THR A 129 37.76 4.44 -1.36
N ARG A 130 37.62 5.31 -0.35
CA ARG A 130 38.64 6.36 -0.11
C ARG A 130 38.81 6.66 1.39
N PRO A 131 39.99 6.38 1.99
CA PRO A 131 40.30 6.79 3.35
C PRO A 131 40.77 8.25 3.35
N THR A 132 40.06 9.14 4.03
CA THR A 132 40.55 10.49 4.31
C THR A 132 41.39 10.46 5.59
N ASN A 133 42.69 10.20 5.42
CA ASN A 133 43.70 10.55 6.41
C ASN A 133 43.85 12.08 6.43
N THR A 134 43.36 12.72 7.49
CA THR A 134 43.76 14.09 7.84
C THR A 134 44.44 14.06 9.19
N LYS A 135 45.78 14.05 9.16
CA LYS A 135 46.60 14.46 10.29
C LYS A 135 46.35 15.95 10.53
N VAL A 136 45.89 16.31 11.73
CA VAL A 136 45.86 17.70 12.17
C VAL A 136 46.56 17.75 13.54
N ASP A 137 47.87 17.99 13.48
CA ASP A 137 48.63 18.55 14.58
C ASP A 137 48.75 20.04 14.31
N THR A 138 47.94 20.85 14.99
CA THR A 138 48.26 22.25 15.30
C THR A 138 47.50 22.69 16.54
N ASP A 139 48.29 23.04 17.54
CA ASP A 139 47.98 23.54 18.86
C ASP A 139 47.16 24.84 18.81
N THR A 140 45.88 24.83 19.23
CA THR A 140 45.16 26.02 19.70
C THR A 140 43.91 25.59 20.51
N TYR A 141 44.01 25.62 21.84
CA TYR A 141 42.93 25.28 22.78
C TYR A 141 41.68 26.17 22.63
N PHE A 142 41.79 27.34 21.98
CA PHE A 142 40.67 28.23 21.63
C PHE A 142 40.15 28.11 20.18
N GLY A 143 40.90 27.47 19.28
CA GLY A 143 40.53 27.30 17.86
C GLY A 143 39.71 26.04 17.61
N LYS A 144 40.00 24.96 18.35
CA LYS A 144 39.27 23.68 18.26
C LYS A 144 37.77 23.82 18.57
N SER A 145 37.38 24.69 19.50
CA SER A 145 35.97 24.85 19.87
C SER A 145 35.16 25.62 18.82
N ARG A 146 35.80 26.45 17.99
CA ARG A 146 35.14 27.13 16.86
C ARG A 146 34.97 26.17 15.68
N SER A 147 36.01 25.42 15.33
CA SER A 147 35.91 24.43 14.25
C SER A 147 34.86 23.35 14.55
N THR A 148 34.79 22.84 15.79
CA THR A 148 33.75 21.86 16.16
C THR A 148 32.35 22.46 16.14
N MET A 149 32.21 23.74 16.51
CA MET A 149 30.93 24.45 16.44
C MET A 149 30.47 24.71 15.00
N ASP A 150 31.39 24.99 14.09
CA ASP A 150 31.12 25.20 12.67
C ASP A 150 30.79 23.87 11.99
N ASP A 151 31.47 22.78 12.35
CA ASP A 151 31.19 21.43 11.86
C ASP A 151 29.79 20.96 12.30
N MET A 152 29.41 21.20 13.56
CA MET A 152 28.05 20.90 14.05
C MET A 152 26.97 21.71 13.34
N GLU A 153 27.24 22.98 12.99
CA GLU A 153 26.31 23.80 12.21
C GLU A 153 26.14 23.28 10.79
N ARG A 154 27.22 22.89 10.12
CA ARG A 154 27.16 22.29 8.78
C ARG A 154 26.34 20.99 8.79
N GLU A 155 26.62 20.09 9.74
CA GLU A 155 25.85 18.84 9.86
C GLU A 155 24.36 19.11 10.16
N THR A 156 24.08 20.14 10.95
CA THR A 156 22.69 20.57 11.20
C THR A 156 22.04 21.09 9.93
N GLU A 157 22.71 21.94 9.15
CA GLU A 157 22.17 22.52 7.92
C GLU A 157 21.92 21.44 6.85
N ASP A 158 22.88 20.53 6.66
CA ASP A 158 22.73 19.36 5.78
C ASP A 158 21.56 18.48 6.25
N GLY A 159 21.49 18.20 7.56
CA GLY A 159 20.39 17.42 8.12
C GLY A 159 19.03 18.09 7.99
N LEU A 160 18.94 19.42 8.12
CA LEU A 160 17.70 20.17 7.89
C LEU A 160 17.28 20.13 6.42
N HIS A 161 18.24 20.15 5.50
CA HIS A 161 17.97 19.97 4.07
C HIS A 161 17.39 18.58 3.78
N ASP A 162 18.00 17.53 4.34
CA ASP A 162 17.52 16.16 4.21
C ASP A 162 16.14 15.95 4.84
N ILE A 163 15.89 16.57 6.00
CA ILE A 163 14.56 16.61 6.62
C ILE A 163 13.54 17.24 5.68
N HIS A 164 13.86 18.40 5.10
CA HIS A 164 12.95 19.07 4.18
C HIS A 164 12.64 18.20 2.95
N GLN A 165 13.64 17.53 2.38
CA GLN A 165 13.41 16.58 1.30
C GLN A 165 12.54 15.40 1.75
N GLY A 166 12.83 14.80 2.90
CA GLY A 166 12.10 13.65 3.42
C GLY A 166 10.65 13.98 3.77
N VAL A 167 10.38 15.15 4.35
CA VAL A 167 9.01 15.64 4.57
C VAL A 167 8.27 15.81 3.24
N ASN A 168 8.94 16.29 2.18
CA ASN A 168 8.32 16.36 0.86
C ASN A 168 8.00 14.97 0.30
N ARG A 169 8.89 13.98 0.45
CA ARG A 169 8.60 12.59 0.06
C ARG A 169 7.40 12.03 0.83
N LEU A 170 7.36 12.21 2.14
CA LEU A 170 6.22 11.82 2.99
C LEU A 170 4.92 12.50 2.55
N LYS A 171 4.98 13.79 2.18
CA LYS A 171 3.83 14.52 1.63
C LYS A 171 3.33 13.89 0.34
N TYR A 172 4.22 13.56 -0.60
CA TYR A 172 3.82 12.88 -1.83
C TYR A 172 3.19 11.52 -1.55
N LEU A 173 3.78 10.71 -0.66
CA LEU A 173 3.19 9.43 -0.25
C LEU A 173 1.79 9.62 0.36
N ALA A 174 1.64 10.59 1.26
CA ALA A 174 0.35 10.90 1.88
C ALA A 174 -0.70 11.32 0.84
N MET A 175 -0.33 12.15 -0.14
CA MET A 175 -1.22 12.56 -1.22
C MET A 175 -1.66 11.37 -2.09
N GLN A 176 -0.72 10.49 -2.46
CA GLN A 176 -1.02 9.30 -3.26
C GLN A 176 -1.92 8.32 -2.49
N MET A 177 -1.63 8.06 -1.22
CA MET A 177 -2.48 7.22 -0.36
C MET A 177 -3.88 7.81 -0.22
N ASN A 178 -4.00 9.14 -0.04
CA ASN A 178 -5.30 9.79 0.03
C ASN A 178 -6.08 9.67 -1.29
N GLN A 179 -5.42 9.85 -2.43
CA GLN A 179 -6.05 9.65 -3.73
C GLN A 179 -6.52 8.20 -3.92
N GLU A 180 -5.71 7.22 -3.51
CA GLU A 180 -6.10 5.81 -3.58
C GLU A 180 -7.32 5.52 -2.69
N LEU A 181 -7.33 6.02 -1.45
CA LEU A 181 -8.49 5.90 -0.54
C LEU A 181 -9.77 6.51 -1.12
N GLU A 182 -9.70 7.73 -1.65
CA GLU A 182 -10.85 8.39 -2.30
C GLU A 182 -11.34 7.60 -3.51
N SER A 183 -10.43 6.97 -4.24
CA SER A 183 -10.78 6.13 -5.40
C SER A 183 -11.38 4.77 -5.01
N GLN A 184 -11.03 4.23 -3.85
CA GLN A 184 -11.57 2.97 -3.33
C GLN A 184 -12.96 3.15 -2.71
N LYS A 185 -13.27 4.31 -2.14
CA LYS A 185 -14.58 4.59 -1.55
C LYS A 185 -15.77 4.21 -2.46
N PRO A 186 -15.86 4.68 -3.72
CA PRO A 186 -16.96 4.30 -4.60
C PRO A 186 -16.95 2.81 -4.99
N LEU A 187 -15.77 2.16 -5.03
CA LEU A 187 -15.68 0.71 -5.27
C LEU A 187 -16.32 -0.07 -4.12
N THR A 188 -16.04 0.31 -2.88
CA THR A 188 -16.63 -0.28 -1.68
C THR A 188 -18.15 -0.07 -1.65
N ASP A 189 -18.63 1.14 -1.92
CA ASP A 189 -20.06 1.46 -1.93
C ASP A 189 -20.79 0.63 -3.03
N ARG A 190 -20.20 0.52 -4.23
CA ARG A 190 -20.74 -0.30 -5.33
C ARG A 190 -20.74 -1.78 -4.98
N LEU A 191 -19.66 -2.29 -4.39
CA LEU A 191 -19.53 -3.68 -4.01
C LEU A 191 -20.54 -4.05 -2.91
N ALA A 192 -20.73 -3.19 -1.91
CA ALA A 192 -21.72 -3.39 -0.86
C ALA A 192 -23.14 -3.54 -1.45
N GLY A 193 -23.53 -2.65 -2.36
CA GLY A 193 -24.82 -2.73 -3.06
C GLY A 193 -24.96 -4.01 -3.89
N LYS A 194 -23.92 -4.39 -4.64
CA LYS A 194 -23.91 -5.65 -5.41
C LYS A 194 -24.06 -6.87 -4.50
N LEU A 195 -23.35 -6.91 -3.37
CA LEU A 195 -23.42 -8.02 -2.42
C LEU A 195 -24.81 -8.15 -1.79
N GLU A 196 -25.48 -7.04 -1.46
CA GLU A 196 -26.84 -7.06 -0.92
C GLU A 196 -27.85 -7.63 -1.94
N VAL A 197 -27.77 -7.18 -3.19
CA VAL A 197 -28.61 -7.72 -4.28
C VAL A 197 -28.34 -9.22 -4.47
N LEU A 198 -27.06 -9.60 -4.50
CA LEU A 198 -26.66 -10.99 -4.67
C LEU A 198 -27.18 -11.89 -3.54
N ASP A 199 -27.03 -11.47 -2.28
CA ASP A 199 -27.52 -12.21 -1.11
C ASP A 199 -29.05 -12.42 -1.19
N ASN A 200 -29.79 -11.37 -1.55
CA ASN A 200 -31.23 -11.45 -1.74
C ASN A 200 -31.61 -12.43 -2.87
N GLU A 201 -30.91 -12.40 -4.02
CA GLU A 201 -31.16 -13.34 -5.10
C GLU A 201 -30.83 -14.78 -4.71
N VAL A 202 -29.67 -15.04 -4.08
CA VAL A 202 -29.31 -16.37 -3.56
C VAL A 202 -30.40 -16.91 -2.62
N LYS A 203 -30.87 -16.09 -1.67
CA LYS A 203 -31.96 -16.47 -0.75
C LYS A 203 -33.24 -16.84 -1.49
N LYS A 204 -33.66 -16.03 -2.47
CA LYS A 204 -34.86 -16.31 -3.29
C LYS A 204 -34.69 -17.63 -4.07
N LYS A 205 -33.56 -17.83 -4.74
CA LYS A 205 -33.28 -19.07 -5.50
C LYS A 205 -33.29 -20.30 -4.59
N ASN A 206 -32.69 -20.21 -3.41
CA ASN A 206 -32.66 -21.30 -2.44
C ASN A 206 -34.08 -21.67 -1.97
N THR A 207 -34.91 -20.68 -1.63
CA THR A 207 -36.31 -20.93 -1.26
C THR A 207 -37.11 -21.54 -2.41
N HIS A 208 -36.93 -21.04 -3.65
CA HIS A 208 -37.59 -21.60 -4.82
C HIS A 208 -37.18 -23.06 -5.07
N MET A 209 -35.88 -23.36 -5.01
CA MET A 209 -35.38 -24.73 -5.14
C MET A 209 -35.97 -25.66 -4.08
N LYS A 210 -36.02 -25.23 -2.80
CA LYS A 210 -36.69 -26.00 -1.73
C LYS A 210 -38.17 -26.25 -2.05
N SER A 211 -38.88 -25.26 -2.58
CA SER A 211 -40.30 -25.42 -2.94
C SER A 211 -40.53 -26.42 -4.07
N ILE A 212 -39.58 -26.58 -4.99
CA ILE A 212 -39.64 -27.58 -6.06
C ILE A 212 -39.36 -28.98 -5.50
N LEU A 213 -38.41 -29.12 -4.58
CA LEU A 213 -38.03 -30.41 -4.00
C LEU A 213 -39.05 -30.97 -2.99
N LEU A 214 -39.82 -30.09 -2.35
CA LEU A 214 -40.82 -30.47 -1.34
C LEU A 214 -42.23 -30.64 -1.93
N ARG A 215 -42.40 -30.50 -3.24
CA ARG A 215 -43.61 -30.87 -3.98
C ARG A 215 -43.46 -32.27 -4.57
#